data_AF-A0A1F8WVP7-F1
#
_entry.id   AF-A0A1F8WVP7-F1
#
_cell.length_a   1.000
_cell.length_b   1.000
_cell.length_c   1.000
_cell.angle_alpha   90.00
_cell.angle_beta   90.00
_cell.angle_gamma   90.00
#
_symmetry.space_group_name_H-M   'P 1'
#
loop_
_entity.id
_entity.type
_entity.pdbx_description
1 polymer ?
#
loop_
_entity_poly.entity_id
_entity_poly.type
_entity_poly.pdbx_seq_one_letter_code
_entity_poly.pdbx_strand_id
1 'polypeptide(L)'
;MEKKQELEKVREAVAARGERGFTLVELMVVVIIIGLLAALVAPKFFGKVEQSKVKAAQAQIELFGAALDQYRLDVGKYPTTAEGLDALRTKPGGAENWSGPYLKKEIPGDTWGKKYVYASPGEHDDYDIISFGADGKAGGEGEDQDITSWGGIK
;
A
#
# COMPACT_ATOMS: atom_id res chain seq x y z
N MET A 1 -19.92 -68.19 -41.22
CA MET A 1 -20.51 -66.86 -41.50
C MET A 1 -21.03 -66.17 -40.24
N GLU A 2 -21.55 -66.93 -39.25
CA GLU A 2 -22.05 -66.41 -37.96
C GLU A 2 -21.03 -65.56 -37.17
N LYS A 3 -19.76 -65.99 -37.14
CA LYS A 3 -18.70 -65.27 -36.40
C LYS A 3 -18.43 -63.84 -36.91
N LYS A 4 -18.73 -63.55 -38.19
CA LYS A 4 -18.61 -62.19 -38.76
C LYS A 4 -19.77 -61.29 -38.30
N GLN A 5 -20.97 -61.84 -38.14
CA GLN A 5 -22.15 -61.09 -37.68
C GLN A 5 -22.05 -60.74 -36.18
N GLU A 6 -21.47 -61.62 -35.37
CA GLU A 6 -21.19 -61.31 -33.95
C GLU A 6 -20.18 -60.16 -33.81
N LEU A 7 -19.11 -60.19 -34.62
CA LEU A 7 -18.08 -59.14 -34.63
C LEU A 7 -18.63 -57.78 -35.06
N GLU A 8 -19.59 -57.75 -35.99
CA GLU A 8 -20.25 -56.50 -36.40
C GLU A 8 -21.14 -55.94 -35.28
N LYS A 9 -21.96 -56.80 -34.65
CA LYS A 9 -22.80 -56.42 -33.50
C LYS A 9 -21.99 -55.87 -32.33
N VAL A 10 -20.84 -56.48 -32.01
CA VAL A 10 -19.96 -55.98 -30.94
C VAL A 10 -19.39 -54.61 -31.28
N ARG A 11 -19.03 -54.35 -32.55
CA ARG A 11 -18.53 -53.04 -32.99
C ARG A 11 -19.60 -51.95 -32.94
N GLU A 12 -20.84 -52.28 -33.32
CA GLU A 12 -21.99 -51.37 -33.16
C GLU A 12 -22.29 -51.08 -31.68
N ALA A 13 -22.25 -52.10 -30.82
CA ALA A 13 -22.49 -51.94 -29.38
C ALA A 13 -21.41 -51.09 -28.67
N VAL A 14 -20.14 -51.20 -29.11
CA VAL A 14 -19.04 -50.40 -28.56
C VAL A 14 -19.08 -48.95 -29.07
N ALA A 15 -19.46 -48.74 -30.34
CA ALA A 15 -19.62 -47.39 -30.91
C ALA A 15 -20.85 -46.64 -30.34
N ALA A 16 -21.85 -47.36 -29.84
CA ALA A 16 -23.06 -46.79 -29.24
C ALA A 16 -22.88 -46.29 -27.79
N ARG A 17 -21.68 -46.39 -27.22
CA ARG A 17 -21.36 -45.67 -25.98
C ARG A 17 -21.18 -44.18 -26.30
N GLY A 18 -22.32 -43.49 -26.43
CA GLY A 18 -22.37 -42.07 -26.72
C GLY A 18 -21.53 -41.27 -25.71
N GLU A 19 -20.67 -40.41 -26.23
CA GLU A 19 -19.99 -39.38 -25.46
C GLU A 19 -21.07 -38.47 -24.84
N ARG A 20 -21.27 -38.59 -23.53
CA ARG A 20 -22.18 -37.71 -22.81
C ARG A 20 -21.57 -36.31 -22.77
N GLY A 21 -22.10 -35.42 -23.59
CA GLY A 21 -21.75 -33.99 -23.57
C GLY A 21 -22.23 -33.30 -22.29
N PHE A 22 -21.59 -32.19 -21.94
CA PHE A 22 -22.00 -31.34 -20.83
C PHE A 22 -23.41 -30.80 -21.03
N THR A 23 -24.20 -30.77 -19.96
CA THR A 23 -25.54 -30.16 -20.00
C THR A 23 -25.45 -28.66 -19.70
N LEU A 24 -26.43 -27.87 -20.21
CA LEU A 24 -26.53 -26.45 -19.87
C LEU A 24 -26.66 -26.22 -18.36
N VAL A 25 -27.39 -27.10 -17.66
CA VAL A 25 -27.59 -27.03 -16.20
C VAL A 25 -26.26 -27.15 -15.45
N GLU A 26 -25.35 -28.00 -15.92
CA GLU A 26 -24.04 -28.22 -15.31
C GLU A 26 -23.16 -26.97 -15.44
N LEU A 27 -23.18 -26.33 -16.62
CA LEU A 27 -22.50 -25.05 -16.83
C LEU A 27 -23.12 -23.93 -15.98
N MET A 28 -24.45 -23.90 -15.85
CA MET A 28 -25.16 -22.93 -15.01
C MET A 28 -24.73 -23.03 -13.54
N VAL A 29 -24.65 -24.24 -12.99
CA VAL A 29 -24.20 -24.44 -11.60
C VAL A 29 -22.76 -23.96 -11.42
N VAL A 30 -21.87 -24.22 -12.38
CA VAL A 30 -20.48 -23.77 -12.33
C VAL A 30 -20.37 -22.24 -12.31
N VAL A 31 -21.08 -21.53 -13.19
CA VAL A 31 -21.02 -20.06 -13.21
C VAL A 31 -21.63 -19.44 -11.96
N ILE A 32 -22.65 -20.08 -11.36
CA ILE A 32 -23.21 -19.65 -10.07
C ILE A 32 -22.17 -19.80 -8.96
N ILE A 33 -21.49 -20.96 -8.87
CA ILE A 33 -20.45 -21.18 -7.85
C ILE A 33 -19.30 -20.18 -8.02
N ILE A 34 -18.83 -19.96 -9.25
CA ILE A 34 -17.78 -18.97 -9.54
C ILE A 34 -18.23 -17.56 -9.16
N GLY A 35 -19.47 -17.17 -9.50
CA GLY A 35 -20.05 -15.87 -9.13
C GLY A 35 -20.13 -15.66 -7.61
N LEU A 36 -20.54 -16.68 -6.86
CA LEU A 36 -20.60 -16.65 -5.39
C LEU A 36 -19.19 -16.53 -4.78
N LEU A 37 -18.22 -17.30 -5.27
CA LEU A 37 -16.85 -17.23 -4.79
C LEU A 37 -16.21 -15.87 -5.11
N ALA A 38 -16.41 -15.34 -6.32
CA ALA A 38 -15.90 -14.03 -6.72
C ALA A 38 -16.47 -12.90 -5.84
N ALA A 39 -17.77 -12.95 -5.54
CA ALA A 39 -18.43 -11.97 -4.66
C ALA A 39 -17.87 -11.97 -3.23
N LEU A 40 -17.45 -13.12 -2.72
CA LEU A 40 -16.89 -13.25 -1.36
C LEU A 40 -15.42 -12.80 -1.28
N VAL A 41 -14.64 -13.00 -2.34
CA VAL A 41 -13.18 -12.79 -2.32
C VAL A 41 -12.80 -11.37 -2.74
N ALA A 42 -13.53 -10.74 -3.66
CA ALA A 42 -13.22 -9.41 -4.19
C ALA A 42 -13.02 -8.30 -3.12
N PRO A 43 -13.86 -8.14 -2.09
CA PRO A 43 -13.72 -7.02 -1.15
C PRO A 43 -12.54 -7.15 -0.18
N LYS A 44 -11.95 -8.34 0.00
CA LYS A 44 -10.89 -8.54 1.02
C LYS A 44 -9.50 -8.00 0.63
N PHE A 45 -9.25 -7.68 -0.64
CA PHE A 45 -7.92 -7.28 -1.09
C PHE A 45 -7.68 -5.76 -1.03
N PHE A 46 -8.72 -4.94 -1.17
CA PHE A 46 -8.55 -3.48 -1.30
C PHE A 46 -8.14 -2.81 0.03
N GLY A 47 -8.84 -3.06 1.12
CA GLY A 47 -8.56 -2.39 2.41
C GLY A 47 -7.19 -2.69 3.03
N LYS A 48 -6.51 -3.79 2.63
CA LYS A 48 -5.18 -4.13 3.17
C LYS A 48 -4.05 -3.29 2.55
N VAL A 49 -4.21 -2.91 1.28
CA VAL A 49 -3.23 -2.07 0.59
C VAL A 49 -3.29 -0.65 1.15
N GLU A 50 -4.51 -0.13 1.35
CA GLU A 50 -4.77 1.20 1.92
C GLU A 50 -4.11 1.37 3.29
N GLN A 51 -4.36 0.44 4.22
CA GLN A 51 -3.74 0.47 5.55
C GLN A 51 -2.21 0.37 5.52
N SER A 52 -1.66 -0.31 4.51
CA SER A 52 -0.21 -0.47 4.38
C SER A 52 0.46 0.84 3.96
N LYS A 53 -0.20 1.67 3.14
CA LYS A 53 0.29 3.00 2.77
C LYS A 53 0.28 3.96 3.95
N VAL A 54 -0.79 3.98 4.74
CA VAL A 54 -0.88 4.81 5.94
C VAL A 54 0.24 4.46 6.92
N LYS A 55 0.43 3.16 7.19
CA LYS A 55 1.52 2.68 8.08
C LYS A 55 2.91 3.01 7.54
N ALA A 56 3.12 2.92 6.24
CA ALA A 56 4.41 3.26 5.64
C ALA A 56 4.69 4.77 5.70
N ALA A 57 3.69 5.64 5.53
CA ALA A 57 3.84 7.08 5.72
C ALA A 57 4.15 7.43 7.19
N GLN A 58 3.46 6.79 8.13
CA GLN A 58 3.74 6.93 9.56
C GLN A 58 5.19 6.55 9.91
N ALA A 59 5.67 5.40 9.39
CA ALA A 59 7.05 4.96 9.60
C ALA A 59 8.09 5.92 8.97
N GLN A 60 7.74 6.59 7.86
CA GLN A 60 8.59 7.63 7.28
C GLN A 60 8.64 8.88 8.16
N ILE A 61 7.52 9.30 8.75
CA ILE A 61 7.48 10.41 9.71
C ILE A 61 8.35 10.10 10.94
N GLU A 62 8.28 8.88 11.47
CA GLU A 62 9.14 8.44 12.57
C GLU A 62 10.64 8.49 12.21
N LEU A 63 10.99 8.06 11.00
CA LEU A 63 12.36 8.14 10.51
C LEU A 63 12.85 9.58 10.41
N PHE A 64 12.00 10.50 9.94
CA PHE A 64 12.33 11.92 9.90
C PHE A 64 12.45 12.50 11.31
N GLY A 65 11.58 12.12 12.24
CA GLY A 65 11.65 12.54 13.64
C GLY A 65 12.99 12.15 14.29
N ALA A 66 13.42 10.91 14.12
CA ALA A 66 14.72 10.46 14.63
C ALA A 66 15.90 11.24 14.01
N ALA A 67 15.82 11.58 12.73
CA ALA A 67 16.85 12.39 12.05
C ALA A 67 16.83 13.86 12.54
N LEU A 68 15.65 14.42 12.79
CA LEU A 68 15.47 15.76 13.35
C LEU A 68 16.01 15.84 14.78
N ASP A 69 15.80 14.81 15.59
CA ASP A 69 16.33 14.75 16.95
C ASP A 69 17.86 14.72 16.93
N GLN A 70 18.46 13.93 16.03
CA GLN A 70 19.91 13.93 15.86
C GLN A 70 20.43 15.30 15.37
N TYR A 71 19.73 15.94 14.42
CA TYR A 71 20.06 17.30 13.99
C TYR A 71 20.05 18.27 15.17
N ARG A 72 19.04 18.20 16.05
CA ARG A 72 18.94 19.05 17.24
C ARG A 72 20.06 18.78 18.23
N LEU A 73 20.48 17.53 18.42
CA LEU A 73 21.60 17.20 19.31
C LEU A 73 22.90 17.88 18.86
N ASP A 74 23.13 17.96 17.55
CA ASP A 74 24.36 18.54 16.99
C ASP A 74 24.28 20.08 16.88
N VAL A 75 23.19 20.60 16.32
CA VAL A 75 23.01 22.02 15.99
C VAL A 75 22.38 22.82 17.14
N GLY A 76 21.77 22.13 18.12
CA GLY A 76 21.11 22.71 19.29
C GLY A 76 19.65 23.14 19.07
N LYS A 77 19.15 23.05 17.83
CA LYS A 77 17.78 23.42 17.44
C LYS A 77 17.32 22.57 16.27
N TYR A 78 16.01 22.46 16.05
CA TYR A 78 15.46 21.89 14.82
C TYR A 78 15.68 22.84 13.62
N PRO A 79 15.69 22.31 12.38
CA PRO A 79 15.65 23.15 11.19
C PRO A 79 14.45 24.09 11.19
N THR A 80 14.61 25.29 10.67
CA THR A 80 13.48 26.20 10.47
C THR A 80 12.56 25.70 9.36
N THR A 81 11.31 26.17 9.35
CA THR A 81 10.36 25.88 8.25
C THR A 81 10.92 26.21 6.85
N ALA A 82 11.77 27.25 6.73
CA ALA A 82 12.40 27.63 5.48
C ALA A 82 13.55 26.68 5.05
N GLU A 83 14.28 26.12 6.00
CA GLU A 83 15.30 25.10 5.75
C GLU A 83 14.67 23.73 5.45
N GLY A 84 13.55 23.43 6.09
CA GLY A 84 12.74 22.25 5.85
C GLY A 84 13.45 20.93 6.22
N LEU A 85 12.88 19.83 5.76
CA LEU A 85 13.50 18.50 5.87
C LEU A 85 14.81 18.41 5.07
N ASP A 86 15.03 19.29 4.08
CA ASP A 86 16.25 19.31 3.27
C ASP A 86 17.51 19.57 4.12
N ALA A 87 17.38 20.22 5.28
CA ALA A 87 18.45 20.39 6.26
C ALA A 87 19.00 19.07 6.84
N LEU A 88 18.20 18.01 6.80
CA LEU A 88 18.64 16.66 7.17
C LEU A 88 19.60 16.08 6.13
N ARG A 89 19.37 16.46 4.87
CA ARG A 89 20.16 16.22 3.66
C ARG A 89 21.49 16.99 3.63
N THR A 90 21.31 18.29 3.59
CA THR A 90 22.28 19.26 3.12
C THR A 90 22.48 20.28 4.21
N LYS A 91 23.74 20.61 4.50
CA LYS A 91 24.08 21.61 5.51
C LYS A 91 23.37 22.94 5.23
N PRO A 92 22.46 23.41 6.11
CA PRO A 92 21.85 24.71 5.93
C PRO A 92 22.81 25.83 6.31
N GLY A 93 22.57 27.03 5.78
CA GLY A 93 23.39 28.20 6.05
C GLY A 93 23.30 28.60 7.53
N GLY A 94 24.43 28.61 8.24
CA GLY A 94 24.49 29.02 9.64
C GLY A 94 24.37 27.88 10.67
N ALA A 95 24.28 26.62 10.25
CA ALA A 95 24.41 25.48 11.15
C ALA A 95 25.89 25.13 11.37
N GLU A 96 26.54 25.79 12.34
CA GLU A 96 27.99 25.64 12.59
C GLU A 96 28.38 24.19 12.89
N ASN A 97 27.65 23.54 13.80
CA ASN A 97 27.92 22.19 14.30
C ASN A 97 27.21 21.08 13.50
N TRP A 98 26.76 21.35 12.27
CA TRP A 98 26.12 20.35 11.43
C TRP A 98 27.08 19.18 11.13
N SER A 99 26.67 17.97 11.50
CA SER A 99 27.44 16.71 11.36
C SER A 99 26.75 15.69 10.45
N GLY A 100 25.79 16.16 9.64
CA GLY A 100 25.02 15.31 8.74
C GLY A 100 25.84 14.70 7.59
N PRO A 101 25.18 13.99 6.66
CA PRO A 101 23.73 13.90 6.49
C PRO A 101 23.06 13.00 7.53
N TYR A 102 21.92 13.44 8.04
CA TYR A 102 21.10 12.72 9.03
C TYR A 102 20.18 11.66 8.39
N LEU A 103 20.00 11.74 7.07
CA LEU A 103 19.28 10.73 6.28
C LEU A 103 20.23 10.05 5.30
N LYS A 104 20.16 8.71 5.25
CA LYS A 104 20.97 7.88 4.32
C LYS A 104 20.52 8.00 2.87
N LYS A 105 19.24 8.30 2.65
CA LYS A 105 18.60 8.37 1.34
C LYS A 105 18.05 9.78 1.10
N GLU A 106 17.68 10.04 -0.13
CA GLU A 106 16.91 11.24 -0.48
C GLU A 106 15.61 11.25 0.32
N ILE A 107 15.09 12.45 0.60
CA ILE A 107 13.80 12.61 1.28
C ILE A 107 12.73 12.15 0.29
N PRO A 108 12.09 11.00 0.53
CA PRO A 108 11.03 10.55 -0.36
C PRO A 108 9.80 11.45 -0.18
N GLY A 109 8.94 11.48 -1.20
CA GLY A 109 7.56 11.84 -0.96
C GLY A 109 6.88 10.81 -0.04
N ASP A 110 5.68 11.15 0.42
CA ASP A 110 4.80 10.21 1.10
C ASP A 110 4.39 9.05 0.19
N THR A 111 3.57 8.14 0.74
CA THR A 111 3.18 6.91 0.05
C THR A 111 2.24 7.14 -1.14
N TRP A 112 1.77 8.36 -1.32
CA TRP A 112 1.01 8.82 -2.49
C TRP A 112 1.84 9.73 -3.42
N GLY A 113 3.13 9.91 -3.12
CA GLY A 113 4.07 10.69 -3.92
C GLY A 113 4.00 12.20 -3.69
N LYS A 114 3.30 12.67 -2.67
CA LYS A 114 3.25 14.09 -2.28
C LYS A 114 4.40 14.41 -1.33
N LYS A 115 4.74 15.68 -1.17
CA LYS A 115 5.79 16.10 -0.22
C LYS A 115 5.21 16.19 1.20
N TYR A 116 5.99 15.77 2.18
CA TYR A 116 5.69 16.06 3.58
C TYR A 116 5.72 17.56 3.84
N VAL A 117 4.77 18.03 4.64
CA VAL A 117 4.78 19.38 5.17
C VAL A 117 5.51 19.35 6.49
N TYR A 118 6.49 20.24 6.64
CA TYR A 118 7.28 20.40 7.85
C TYR A 118 7.15 21.83 8.35
N ALA A 119 6.91 22.00 9.65
CA ALA A 119 6.91 23.29 10.32
C ALA A 119 7.72 23.24 11.62
N SER A 120 8.54 24.27 11.84
CA SER A 120 9.20 24.53 13.12
C SER A 120 9.29 26.04 13.36
N PRO A 121 8.85 26.54 14.54
CA PRO A 121 8.21 25.78 15.63
C PRO A 121 6.87 25.16 15.18
N GLY A 122 6.57 23.96 15.68
CA GLY A 122 5.30 23.27 15.42
C GLY A 122 4.14 23.94 16.16
N GLU A 123 2.91 23.68 15.71
CA GLU A 123 1.71 24.08 16.46
C GLU A 123 1.43 23.11 17.61
N HIS A 124 1.83 21.83 17.47
CA HIS A 124 1.52 20.77 18.42
C HIS A 124 2.73 20.38 19.29
N ASP A 125 3.90 20.26 18.67
CA ASP A 125 5.17 19.93 19.34
C ASP A 125 6.29 20.91 18.90
N ASP A 126 7.55 20.63 19.29
CA ASP A 126 8.71 21.43 18.86
C ASP A 126 8.83 21.52 17.32
N TYR A 127 8.31 20.52 16.61
CA TYR A 127 8.11 20.50 15.16
C TYR A 127 6.89 19.68 14.79
N ASP A 128 6.31 20.01 13.64
CA ASP A 128 5.17 19.30 13.07
C ASP A 128 5.57 18.72 11.70
N ILE A 129 5.30 17.43 11.49
CA ILE A 129 5.36 16.80 10.16
C ILE A 129 3.97 16.27 9.81
N ILE A 130 3.50 16.56 8.59
CA ILE A 130 2.19 16.17 8.09
C ILE A 130 2.30 15.57 6.69
N SER A 131 1.60 14.46 6.45
CA SER A 131 1.19 14.01 5.12
C SER A 131 -0.33 14.06 5.03
N PHE A 132 -0.85 14.77 4.03
CA PHE A 132 -2.29 14.98 3.80
C PHE A 132 -2.96 13.81 3.05
N GLY A 133 -2.49 12.58 3.23
CA GLY A 133 -3.09 11.42 2.58
C GLY A 133 -3.09 11.45 1.03
N ALA A 134 -4.00 10.66 0.44
CA ALA A 134 -4.16 10.52 -1.00
C ALA A 134 -4.75 11.77 -1.67
N ASP A 135 -5.67 12.48 -1.01
CA ASP A 135 -6.30 13.69 -1.54
C ASP A 135 -5.37 14.91 -1.48
N GLY A 136 -4.39 14.93 -0.56
CA GLY A 136 -3.46 16.03 -0.37
C GLY A 136 -4.09 17.25 0.29
N LYS A 137 -5.19 17.08 1.03
CA LYS A 137 -5.87 18.14 1.76
C LYS A 137 -5.97 17.77 3.24
N ALA A 138 -6.12 18.79 4.08
CA ALA A 138 -6.36 18.56 5.50
C ALA A 138 -7.70 17.86 5.73
N GLY A 139 -7.70 16.88 6.64
CA GLY A 139 -8.85 16.08 7.04
C GLY A 139 -8.84 14.68 6.41
N GLY A 140 -10.00 14.26 5.91
CA GLY A 140 -10.17 12.96 5.25
C GLY A 140 -10.33 11.75 6.17
N GLU A 141 -10.68 10.62 5.55
CA GLU A 141 -10.80 9.31 6.18
C GLU A 141 -10.13 8.26 5.30
N GLY A 142 -9.70 7.13 5.88
CA GLY A 142 -9.08 6.04 5.12
C GLY A 142 -7.75 6.46 4.50
N GLU A 143 -7.61 6.40 3.17
CA GLU A 143 -6.40 6.84 2.48
C GLU A 143 -6.26 8.37 2.44
N ASP A 144 -7.34 9.11 2.61
CA ASP A 144 -7.32 10.58 2.61
C ASP A 144 -7.00 11.15 3.99
N GLN A 145 -6.91 10.30 5.03
CA GLN A 145 -6.65 10.75 6.39
C GLN A 145 -5.25 11.36 6.52
N ASP A 146 -5.19 12.52 7.17
CA ASP A 146 -3.94 13.14 7.61
C ASP A 146 -3.11 12.23 8.53
N ILE A 147 -1.83 12.10 8.23
CA ILE A 147 -0.84 11.40 9.04
C ILE A 147 0.12 12.44 9.61
N THR A 148 0.19 12.51 10.94
CA THR A 148 0.91 13.58 11.65
C THR A 148 1.96 13.02 12.63
N SER A 149 2.96 13.83 12.97
CA SER A 149 4.00 13.45 13.95
C SER A 149 3.48 13.33 15.39
N TRP A 150 2.51 14.15 15.79
CA TRP A 150 1.97 14.19 17.16
C TRP A 150 0.74 13.29 17.36
N GLY A 151 0.07 12.87 16.28
CA GLY A 151 -1.15 12.05 16.31
C GLY A 151 -0.90 10.58 16.67
N GLY A 152 0.15 10.31 17.45
CA GLY A 152 0.77 9.02 17.70
C GLY A 152 -0.16 7.80 17.67
N ILE A 153 0.34 6.79 16.95
CA ILE A 153 -0.17 5.42 16.83
C ILE A 153 -0.62 4.88 18.20
N LYS A 154 -1.88 4.47 18.31
CA LYS A 154 -2.30 3.51 19.35
C LYS A 154 -2.05 2.08 18.88
#